data_AF-A0A7W0RNC6-F1
#
_entry.id   AF-A0A7W0RNC6-F1
#
_cell.length_a   1.000
_cell.length_b   1.000
_cell.length_c   1.000
_cell.angle_alpha   90.00
_cell.angle_beta   90.00
_cell.angle_gamma   90.00
#
_symmetry.space_group_name_H-M   'P 1'
#
loop_
_entity.id
_entity.type
_entity.pdbx_description
1 polymer ?
#
loop_
_entity_poly.entity_id
_entity_poly.type
_entity_poly.pdbx_seq_one_letter_code
_entity_poly.pdbx_strand_id
1 'polypeptide(L)' 'MVLILIIVLVLVLLGGGYGHRRGNRGLAGGSGLLGLILIIVLILFLLGYIRV' A
#
# COMPACT_ATOMS: atom_id res chain seq x y z
N MET A 1 -10.39 7.38 10.06
CA MET A 1 -10.18 6.99 8.64
C MET A 1 -8.71 6.88 8.26
N VAL A 2 -7.89 7.91 8.49
CA VAL A 2 -6.44 7.90 8.19
C VAL A 2 -5.71 6.68 8.77
N LEU A 3 -5.99 6.33 10.04
CA LEU A 3 -5.37 5.17 10.70
C LEU A 3 -5.61 3.85 9.93
N ILE A 4 -6.82 3.62 9.42
CA ILE A 4 -7.17 2.43 8.64
C ILE A 4 -6.35 2.40 7.35
N LEU A 5 -6.24 3.55 6.67
CA LEU A 5 -5.46 3.67 5.43
C LEU A 5 -3.98 3.34 5.67
N ILE A 6 -3.42 3.83 6.78
CA ILE A 6 -2.03 3.55 7.18
C ILE A 6 -1.84 2.06 7.48
N ILE A 7 -2.76 1.44 8.23
CA ILE A 7 -2.69 0.01 8.54
C ILE A 7 -2.70 -0.83 7.26
N VAL A 8 -3.62 -0.54 6.34
CA VAL A 8 -3.71 -1.23 5.04
C VAL A 8 -2.44 -1.03 4.22
N LEU A 9 -1.91 0.20 4.18
CA LEU A 9 -0.67 0.51 3.48
C LEU A 9 0.52 -0.33 4.01
N VAL A 10 0.68 -0.38 5.34
CA VAL A 10 1.76 -1.16 5.97
C VAL A 10 1.63 -2.65 5.66
N LEU A 11 0.42 -3.22 5.75
CA LEU A 11 0.18 -4.63 5.43
C LEU A 11 0.51 -4.96 3.97
N VAL A 12 0.15 -4.07 3.03
CA VAL A 12 0.44 -4.24 1.61
C VAL A 12 1.95 -4.18 1.35
N LEU A 13 2.66 -3.19 1.89
CA LEU A 13 4.12 -3.08 1.73
C LEU A 13 4.87 -4.29 2.32
N LEU A 14 4.47 -4.75 3.51
CA LEU A 14 5.05 -5.94 4.13
C LEU A 14 4.75 -7.22 3.36
N GLY A 15 3.56 -7.33 2.77
CA GLY A 15 3.19 -8.42 1.87
C GLY A 15 4.14 -8.53 0.67
N GLY A 16 4.65 -7.41 0.16
CA GLY A 16 5.64 -7.40 -0.92
C GLY A 16 7.01 -7.87 -0.51
N GLY A 17 7.50 -7.40 0.63
CA GLY A 17 8.75 -7.90 1.20
C GLY A 17 8.70 -9.40 1.53
N TYR A 18 7.54 -9.91 1.93
CA TYR A 18 7.32 -11.33 2.16
C TYR A 18 7.27 -12.14 0.84
N GLY A 19 6.51 -11.65 -0.14
CA GLY A 19 6.44 -12.24 -1.47
C GLY A 19 7.81 -12.31 -2.15
N HIS A 20 8.62 -11.25 -2.03
CA HIS A 20 9.97 -11.18 -2.56
C HIS A 20 10.88 -12.24 -1.92
N ARG A 21 10.85 -12.36 -0.58
CA ARG A 21 11.64 -13.36 0.16
C ARG A 21 11.27 -14.81 -0.16
N ARG A 22 10.01 -15.08 -0.50
CA ARG A 22 9.55 -16.41 -0.92
C ARG A 22 9.73 -16.71 -2.42
N GLY A 23 10.33 -15.81 -3.19
CA GLY A 23 10.44 -15.96 -4.64
C GLY A 23 9.09 -15.89 -5.38
N ASN A 24 8.01 -15.47 -4.70
CA ASN A 24 6.69 -15.31 -5.29
C ASN A 24 6.58 -13.94 -5.96
N ARG A 25 6.97 -13.89 -7.24
CA ARG A 25 7.01 -12.67 -8.06
C ARG A 25 5.64 -12.00 -8.17
N GLY A 26 4.54 -12.76 -8.19
CA GLY A 26 3.19 -12.22 -8.27
C GLY A 26 2.81 -11.46 -7.00
N LEU A 27 3.05 -12.06 -5.83
CA LEU A 27 2.84 -11.38 -4.55
C LEU A 27 3.79 -10.20 -4.35
N ALA A 28 5.06 -10.32 -4.73
CA ALA A 28 6.05 -9.25 -4.62
C ALA A 28 5.70 -8.04 -5.49
N GLY A 29 5.36 -8.27 -6.77
CA GLY A 29 5.01 -7.21 -7.71
C GLY A 29 3.63 -6.62 -7.44
N GLY A 30 2.62 -7.46 -7.22
CA GLY A 30 1.24 -7.02 -7.02
C GLY A 30 1.07 -6.15 -5.77
N SER A 31 1.73 -6.51 -4.67
CA SER A 31 1.72 -5.70 -3.45
C SER A 31 2.55 -4.42 -3.57
N GLY A 32 3.65 -4.41 -4.32
CA GLY A 32 4.39 -3.17 -4.61
C GLY A 32 3.54 -2.16 -5.39
N LEU A 33 2.82 -2.63 -6.41
CA LEU A 33 1.90 -1.82 -7.20
C LEU A 33 0.73 -1.30 -6.37
N LEU A 34 0.09 -2.17 -5.58
CA LEU A 34 -0.99 -1.77 -4.68
C LEU A 34 -0.51 -0.79 -3.59
N GLY A 35 0.68 -1.01 -3.06
CA GLY A 35 1.29 -0.14 -2.05
C GLY A 35 1.53 1.27 -2.59
N LEU A 36 2.03 1.38 -3.83
CA LEU A 36 2.21 2.67 -4.50
C LEU A 36 0.88 3.41 -4.66
N ILE A 37 -0.18 2.71 -5.11
CA ILE A 37 -1.51 3.30 -5.26
C ILE A 37 -2.02 3.83 -3.91
N LEU A 38 -1.87 3.06 -2.84
CA LEU A 38 -2.29 3.47 -1.50
C LEU A 38 -1.52 4.68 -0.98
N ILE A 39 -0.22 4.79 -1.27
CA ILE A 39 0.57 5.99 -0.94
C ILE A 39 0.01 7.22 -1.66
N ILE A 40 -0.28 7.10 -2.96
CA ILE A 40 -0.83 8.21 -3.74
C ILE A 40 -2.18 8.64 -3.15
N VAL A 41 -3.08 7.70 -2.86
CA VAL A 41 -4.38 7.99 -2.25
C VAL A 41 -4.22 8.64 -0.87
N LEU A 42 -3.29 8.16 -0.05
CA LEU A 42 -2.99 8.75 1.26
C LEU A 42 -2.53 10.21 1.13
N ILE A 43 -1.62 10.49 0.20
CA ILE A 43 -1.11 11.86 -0.05
C ILE A 43 -2.26 12.76 -0.50
N LEU A 44 -3.06 12.32 -1.48
CA LEU A 44 -4.21 13.10 -1.97
C LEU A 44 -5.25 13.35 -0.89
N PHE A 45 -5.48 12.37 0.00
CA PHE A 45 -6.34 12.53 1.17
C PHE A 45 -5.78 13.55 2.17
N LEU A 46 -4.48 13.46 2.49
CA LEU A 46 -3.82 14.38 3.44
C LEU A 46 -3.76 15.82 2.91
N LEU A 47 -3.60 16.00 1.61
CA LEU A 47 -3.67 17.32 0.95
C LEU A 47 -5.10 17.85 0.81
N GLY A 48 -6.11 17.07 1.22
CA GLY A 48 -7.52 17.46 1.19
C GLY A 48 -8.16 17.44 -0.20
N TYR A 49 -7.48 16.84 -1.19
CA TYR A 49 -8.02 16.61 -2.54
C TYR A 49 -9.05 15.47 -2.58
N ILE A 50 -8.92 14.50 -1.66
CA ILE A 50 -9.91 13.45 -1.44
C ILE A 50 -10.51 13.65 -0.05
N ARG A 51 -11.83 13.71 0.03
CA ARG A 51 -12.58 13.81 1.29
C ARG A 51 -13.58 12.65 1.33
N VAL A 52 -13.76 12.11 2.53
CA VAL A 52 -14.71 11.03 2.83
C VAL A 52 -15.68 11.55 3.86
#